data_AF-A0A2S3IPG7-F1
#
_entry.id   AF-A0A2S3IPG7-F1
#
_cell.length_a   1.000
_cell.length_b   1.000
_cell.length_c   1.000
_cell.angle_alpha   90.00
_cell.angle_beta   90.00
_cell.angle_gamma   90.00
#
_symmetry.space_group_name_H-M   'P 1'
#
loop_
_entity.id
_entity.type
_entity.pdbx_description
1 polymer ?
#
loop_
_entity_poly.entity_id
_entity_poly.type
_entity_poly.pdbx_seq_one_letter_code
_entity_poly.pdbx_strand_id
1 'polypeptide(L)' 'MGGGNGQKAKMARERNMEKSKAAKGSQLETNKKAMSIQCKVCMQTFMCTTTEVKCREHAENKHPKSDVYQCFPHLKK' A
#
# COMPACT_ATOMS: atom_id res chain seq x y z
N MET A 1 -16.92 1.81 39.12
CA MET A 1 -16.40 1.99 37.75
C MET A 1 -16.40 3.47 37.42
N GLY A 2 -15.23 4.14 37.37
CA GLY A 2 -15.19 5.59 37.15
C GLY A 2 -13.76 6.12 37.00
N GLY A 3 -12.99 5.57 36.07
CA GLY A 3 -11.68 6.14 35.72
C GLY A 3 -11.88 7.45 34.96
N GLY A 4 -11.54 8.58 35.60
CA GLY A 4 -11.66 9.92 35.02
C GLY A 4 -10.85 10.10 33.73
N ASN A 5 -11.14 11.17 32.98
CA ASN A 5 -10.59 11.43 31.64
C ASN A 5 -9.07 11.26 31.51
N GLY A 6 -8.30 11.58 32.57
CA GLY A 6 -6.84 11.39 32.57
C GLY A 6 -6.41 9.93 32.51
N GLN A 7 -7.11 9.03 33.20
CA GLN A 7 -6.79 7.59 33.20
C GLN A 7 -7.19 6.95 31.87
N LYS A 8 -8.33 7.35 31.29
CA LYS A 8 -8.73 6.94 29.94
C LYS A 8 -7.73 7.43 28.88
N ALA A 9 -7.27 8.68 28.99
CA ALA A 9 -6.27 9.23 28.07
C ALA A 9 -4.91 8.52 28.18
N LYS A 10 -4.46 8.20 29.40
CA LYS A 10 -3.21 7.46 29.61
C LYS A 10 -3.29 6.05 29.05
N MET A 11 -4.39 5.33 29.31
CA MET A 11 -4.61 3.99 28.76
C MET A 11 -4.75 4.00 27.23
N ALA A 12 -5.38 5.03 26.65
CA ALA A 12 -5.45 5.21 25.20
C ALA A 12 -4.07 5.47 24.57
N ARG A 13 -3.25 6.32 25.22
CA ARG A 13 -1.87 6.59 24.78
C ARG A 13 -0.98 5.35 24.92
N GLU A 14 -1.10 4.60 26.02
CA GLU A 14 -0.38 3.34 26.21
C GLU A 14 -0.77 2.31 25.17
N ARG A 15 -2.07 2.07 24.92
CA ARG A 15 -2.52 1.16 23.86
C ARG A 15 -2.05 1.60 22.47
N ASN A 16 -2.02 2.90 22.18
CA ASN A 16 -1.52 3.40 20.90
C ASN A 16 -0.01 3.19 20.76
N MET A 17 0.76 3.43 21.81
CA MET A 17 2.20 3.13 21.83
C MET A 17 2.48 1.64 21.72
N GLU A 18 1.68 0.78 22.36
CA GLU A 18 1.81 -0.69 22.23
C GLU A 18 1.46 -1.19 20.84
N LYS A 19 0.46 -0.61 20.15
CA LYS A 19 0.19 -0.89 18.74
C LYS A 19 1.27 -0.36 17.80
N SER A 20 1.95 0.72 18.21
CA SER A 20 3.06 1.32 17.46
C SER A 20 4.42 0.67 17.76
N LYS A 21 4.52 -0.20 18.78
CA LYS A 21 5.71 -1.01 19.02
C LYS A 21 5.74 -2.08 17.93
N ALA A 22 6.70 -1.95 17.02
CA ALA A 22 6.89 -2.83 15.88
C ALA A 22 6.86 -4.30 16.32
N ALA A 23 5.84 -5.03 15.89
CA ALA A 23 5.88 -6.49 15.90
C ALA A 23 7.16 -6.92 15.17
N LYS A 24 7.94 -7.83 15.76
CA LYS A 24 9.18 -8.36 15.16
C LYS A 24 8.90 -8.78 13.71
N GLY A 25 9.46 -8.04 12.76
CA GLY A 25 9.16 -8.18 11.32
C GLY A 25 7.83 -7.54 10.93
N SER A 26 7.85 -6.26 10.61
CA SER A 26 6.65 -5.55 10.18
C SER A 26 6.19 -6.08 8.82
N GLN A 27 5.13 -6.90 8.81
CA GLN A 27 4.42 -7.32 7.60
C GLN A 27 4.04 -6.11 6.73
N LEU A 28 3.77 -4.96 7.35
CA LEU A 28 3.50 -3.70 6.67
C LEU A 28 4.71 -3.20 5.88
N GLU A 29 5.93 -3.31 6.42
CA GLU A 29 7.15 -2.92 5.73
C GLU A 29 7.45 -3.87 4.57
N THR A 30 7.25 -5.18 4.77
CA THR A 30 7.35 -6.17 3.69
C THR A 30 6.32 -5.90 2.59
N ASN A 31 5.09 -5.53 2.96
CA ASN A 31 4.02 -5.22 2.02
C ASN A 31 4.33 -3.95 1.21
N LYS A 32 4.86 -2.90 1.85
CA LYS A 32 5.33 -1.68 1.17
C LYS A 32 6.48 -1.98 0.20
N LYS A 33 7.46 -2.79 0.60
CA LYS A 33 8.57 -3.21 -0.27
C LYS A 33 8.08 -4.03 -1.46
N ALA A 34 7.02 -4.80 -1.27
CA ALA A 34 6.39 -5.54 -2.34
C ALA A 34 5.57 -4.66 -3.28
N MET A 35 5.36 -3.36 -3.04
CA MET A 35 4.72 -2.45 -4.02
C MET A 35 5.74 -1.89 -5.02
N SER A 36 6.36 -2.76 -5.82
CA SER A 36 7.45 -2.40 -6.75
C SER A 36 6.99 -2.01 -8.15
N ILE A 37 5.77 -2.38 -8.55
CA ILE A 37 5.23 -2.08 -9.88
C ILE A 37 4.55 -0.72 -9.81
N GLN A 38 4.91 0.22 -10.68
CA GLN A 38 4.32 1.56 -10.69
C GLN A 38 3.81 1.92 -12.09
N CYS A 39 2.56 2.37 -12.19
CA CYS A 39 2.04 2.96 -13.41
C CYS A 39 2.70 4.32 -13.63
N LYS A 40 3.33 4.53 -14.79
CA LYS A 40 4.01 5.79 -15.13
C LYS A 40 3.07 6.93 -15.49
N VAL A 41 1.80 6.64 -15.80
CA VAL A 41 0.80 7.65 -16.18
C VAL A 41 0.12 8.25 -14.95
N CYS A 42 -0.36 7.41 -14.02
CA CYS A 42 -1.07 7.88 -12.82
C CYS A 42 -0.31 7.73 -11.50
N MET A 43 0.92 7.20 -11.54
CA MET A 43 1.77 6.96 -10.36
C MET A 43 1.20 5.98 -9.33
N GLN A 44 0.11 5.27 -9.64
CA GLN A 44 -0.42 4.19 -8.80
C GLN A 44 0.60 3.07 -8.67
N THR A 45 0.81 2.62 -7.43
CA THR A 45 1.69 1.50 -7.10
C THR A 45 0.89 0.20 -6.96
N PHE A 46 1.46 -0.88 -7.47
CA PHE A 46 0.92 -2.22 -7.50
C PHE A 46 1.90 -3.18 -6.84
N MET A 47 1.38 -4.30 -6.36
CA MET A 47 2.18 -5.35 -5.77
C MET A 47 3.10 -5.97 -6.82
N CYS A 48 4.29 -6.43 -6.43
CA CYS A 48 5.26 -7.14 -7.27
C CYS A 48 4.69 -8.47 -7.79
N THR A 49 3.71 -9.01 -7.07
CA THR A 49 2.97 -10.22 -7.42
C THR A 49 1.77 -9.94 -8.32
N THR A 50 1.51 -8.68 -8.69
CA THR A 50 0.46 -8.34 -9.64
C THR A 50 0.81 -8.92 -11.01
N THR A 51 -0.12 -9.69 -11.57
CA THR A 51 0.03 -10.31 -12.88
C THR A 51 -0.10 -9.27 -14.01
N GLU A 52 0.48 -9.55 -15.17
CA GLU A 52 0.37 -8.67 -16.34
C GLU A 52 -1.08 -8.33 -16.68
N VAL A 53 -1.99 -9.30 -16.55
CA VAL A 53 -3.42 -9.13 -16.82
C VAL A 53 -4.01 -7.98 -16.00
N LYS A 54 -3.66 -7.88 -14.72
CA LYS A 54 -4.16 -6.82 -13.83
C LYS A 54 -3.58 -5.44 -14.18
N CYS A 55 -2.33 -5.40 -14.62
CA CYS A 55 -1.72 -4.16 -15.14
C CYS A 55 -2.38 -3.73 -16.45
N ARG A 56 -2.71 -4.68 -17.34
CA ARG A 56 -3.45 -4.42 -18.58
C ARG A 56 -4.86 -3.91 -18.30
N GLU A 57 -5.60 -4.56 -17.41
CA GLU A 57 -6.92 -4.09 -16.97
C GLU A 57 -6.86 -2.67 -16.39
N HIS A 58 -5.82 -2.34 -15.63
CA HIS A 58 -5.62 -0.96 -15.13
C HIS A 58 -5.46 0.03 -16.27
N ALA A 59 -4.57 -0.26 -17.22
CA ALA A 59 -4.31 0.61 -18.36
C ALA A 59 -5.58 0.78 -19.23
N GLU A 60 -6.31 -0.29 -19.53
CA GLU A 60 -7.53 -0.22 -20.33
C GLU A 60 -8.66 0.59 -19.65
N ASN A 61 -8.85 0.41 -18.34
CA ASN A 61 -9.93 1.09 -17.61
C ASN A 61 -9.60 2.53 -17.20
N LYS A 62 -8.33 2.85 -16.93
CA LYS A 62 -7.91 4.17 -16.43
C LYS A 62 -7.25 5.02 -17.48
N HIS A 63 -6.59 4.40 -18.46
CA HIS A 63 -5.81 5.05 -19.49
C HIS A 63 -6.18 4.52 -20.88
N PRO A 64 -7.47 4.53 -21.29
CA PRO A 64 -7.91 3.91 -22.55
C PRO A 64 -7.28 4.54 -23.81
N LYS A 65 -6.68 5.73 -23.67
CA LYS A 65 -5.98 6.45 -24.74
C LYS A 65 -4.47 6.23 -24.73
N SER A 66 -3.94 5.58 -23.70
CA SER A 66 -2.51 5.34 -23.54
C SER A 66 -2.24 3.86 -23.70
N ASP A 67 -1.16 3.55 -24.41
CA ASP A 67 -0.75 2.18 -24.59
C ASP A 67 -0.32 1.54 -23.24
N VAL A 68 -0.54 0.23 -23.09
CA VAL A 68 -0.16 -0.52 -21.88
C VAL A 68 1.32 -0.33 -21.54
N TYR A 69 2.20 -0.24 -22.53
CA TYR A 69 3.63 -0.05 -22.35
C TYR A 69 4.00 1.38 -21.93
N GLN A 70 3.10 2.36 -22.11
CA GLN A 70 3.25 3.69 -21.52
C GLN A 70 2.92 3.68 -20.03
N CYS A 71 1.92 2.89 -19.62
CA CYS A 71 1.61 2.70 -18.20
C CYS A 71 2.68 1.87 -17.50
N PHE A 72 3.08 0.76 -18.11
CA PHE A 72 3.98 -0.23 -17.52
C PHE A 72 5.09 -0.60 -18.52
N PRO A 73 6.15 0.23 -18.64
CA PRO A 73 7.21 0.02 -19.62
C PRO A 73 7.99 -1.29 -19.44
N HIS A 74 7.98 -1.87 -18.22
CA HIS A 74 8.60 -3.16 -17.94
C HIS A 74 7.87 -4.36 -18.58
N LEU A 75 6.65 -4.18 -19.10
CA LEU A 75 5.92 -5.21 -19.83
C LEU A 75 6.34 -5.31 -21.30
N LYS A 76 7.09 -4.31 -21.81
CA LYS A 76 7.58 -4.32 -23.19
C LYS A 76 8.82 -5.23 -23.25
N LYS A 77 8.69 -6.40 -23.87
CA LYS A 77 9.83 -7.24 -24.26
C LYS A 77 10.64 -6.59 -25.38
#